data_AF-A0A9E2U6M0-F1
#
_entry.id   AF-A0A9E2U6M0-F1
#
_cell.length_a   1.000
_cell.length_b   1.000
_cell.length_c   1.000
_cell.angle_alpha   90.00
_cell.angle_beta   90.00
_cell.angle_gamma   90.00
#
_symmetry.space_group_name_H-M   'P 1'
#
loop_
_entity.id
_entity.type
_entity.pdbx_description
1 polymer ?
#
loop_
_entity_poly.entity_id
_entity_poly.type
_entity_poly.pdbx_seq_one_letter_code
_entity_poly.pdbx_strand_id
1 'polypeptide(L)'
;MRILHYDGAELYKFDGFLPPPEFVARALTGFGMAFLRLKRFDDAERCYVDVLTRFSTTYAAPEANYYLGVTRYRRDPDSDELLNQWAKLCSRYPSSEYRVKQSFKELP
;
A
#
# COMPACT_ATOMS: atom_id res chain seq x y z
N MET A 1 -2.09 -19.91 7.20
CA MET A 1 -2.54 -20.50 8.49
C MET A 1 -1.75 -21.78 8.75
N ARG A 2 -1.56 -22.20 10.01
CA ARG A 2 -0.93 -23.47 10.39
C ARG A 2 -1.84 -24.25 11.33
N ILE A 3 -1.81 -25.57 11.27
CA ILE A 3 -2.39 -26.50 12.26
C ILE A 3 -1.28 -27.47 12.66
N LEU A 4 -1.10 -27.65 13.97
CA LEU A 4 -0.12 -28.57 14.54
C LEU A 4 -0.82 -29.78 15.18
N HIS A 5 -0.11 -30.90 15.24
CA HIS A 5 -0.44 -32.03 16.10
C HIS A 5 -0.09 -31.70 17.57
N TYR A 6 -0.55 -32.50 18.53
CA TYR A 6 -0.31 -32.23 19.96
C TYR A 6 1.15 -32.42 20.39
N ASP A 7 1.96 -33.12 19.60
CA ASP A 7 3.41 -33.25 19.76
C ASP A 7 4.21 -32.10 19.10
N GLY A 8 3.52 -31.17 18.42
CA GLY A 8 4.11 -30.03 17.72
C GLY A 8 4.41 -30.24 16.23
N ALA A 9 4.18 -31.43 15.66
CA ALA A 9 4.36 -31.66 14.23
C ALA A 9 3.41 -30.81 13.38
N GLU A 10 3.90 -30.18 12.31
CA GLU A 10 3.04 -29.38 11.41
C GLU A 10 2.23 -30.29 10.48
N LEU A 11 0.94 -30.45 10.78
CA LEU A 11 0.01 -31.29 10.01
C LEU A 11 -0.48 -30.60 8.74
N TYR A 12 -0.65 -29.28 8.79
CA TYR A 12 -1.20 -28.52 7.68
C TYR A 12 -0.74 -27.07 7.68
N LYS A 13 -0.27 -26.61 6.52
CA LYS A 13 0.11 -25.23 6.25
C LYS A 13 -0.65 -24.73 5.03
N PHE A 14 -1.41 -23.66 5.20
CA PHE A 14 -2.18 -23.03 4.14
C PHE A 14 -1.58 -21.68 3.77
N ASP A 15 -0.99 -21.63 2.58
CA ASP A 15 -0.42 -20.43 1.96
C ASP A 15 -1.32 -19.84 0.85
N GLY A 16 -2.41 -20.51 0.50
CA GLY A 16 -3.19 -20.25 -0.72
C GLY A 16 -4.08 -19.01 -0.73
N PHE A 17 -4.29 -18.36 0.42
CA PHE A 17 -5.03 -17.10 0.53
C PHE A 17 -4.24 -16.11 1.39
N LEU A 18 -4.19 -14.85 0.93
CA LEU A 18 -3.78 -13.71 1.74
C LEU A 18 -4.62 -13.67 3.03
N PRO A 19 -4.03 -13.54 4.23
CA PRO A 19 -4.77 -13.31 5.47
C PRO A 19 -5.78 -12.16 5.31
N PRO A 20 -6.94 -12.17 5.98
CA PRO A 20 -7.99 -11.16 5.74
C PRO A 20 -7.52 -9.69 5.77
N PRO A 21 -6.61 -9.25 6.67
CA PRO A 21 -6.02 -7.91 6.59
C PRO A 21 -5.24 -7.64 5.30
N GLU A 22 -4.39 -8.59 4.87
CA GLU A 22 -3.61 -8.50 3.64
C GLU A 22 -4.50 -8.49 2.39
N PHE A 23 -5.55 -9.32 2.38
CA PHE A 23 -6.50 -9.38 1.28
C PHE A 23 -7.28 -8.07 1.14
N VAL A 24 -7.83 -7.56 2.25
CA VAL A 24 -8.59 -6.29 2.25
C VAL A 24 -7.68 -5.12 1.88
N ALA A 25 -6.45 -5.06 2.41
CA ALA A 25 -5.48 -4.04 2.05
C ALA A 25 -5.12 -4.08 0.55
N ARG A 26 -4.83 -5.27 0.00
CA ARG A 26 -4.55 -5.46 -1.44
C ARG A 26 -5.75 -5.06 -2.31
N ALA A 27 -6.98 -5.39 -1.89
CA ALA A 27 -8.19 -5.03 -2.61
C ALA A 27 -8.44 -3.51 -2.60
N LEU A 28 -8.31 -2.84 -1.45
CA LEU A 28 -8.41 -1.39 -1.32
C LEU A 28 -7.36 -0.66 -2.16
N THR A 29 -6.10 -1.08 -2.12
CA THR A 29 -5.04 -0.55 -3.00
C THR A 29 -5.39 -0.74 -4.48
N GLY A 30 -6.00 -1.86 -4.85
CA GLY A 30 -6.53 -2.12 -6.19
C GLY A 30 -7.66 -1.17 -6.61
N PHE A 31 -8.64 -0.93 -5.75
CA PHE A 31 -9.70 0.06 -5.99
C PHE A 31 -9.14 1.48 -6.10
N GLY A 32 -8.17 1.84 -5.24
CA GLY A 32 -7.45 3.10 -5.31
C GLY A 32 -6.77 3.30 -6.67
N MET A 33 -6.13 2.26 -7.21
CA MET A 33 -5.49 2.31 -8.53
C MET A 33 -6.52 2.47 -9.67
N ALA A 34 -7.69 1.83 -9.55
CA ALA A 34 -8.78 2.00 -10.50
C ALA A 34 -9.33 3.43 -10.50
N PHE A 35 -9.63 4.00 -9.32
CA PHE A 35 -10.08 5.39 -9.19
C PHE A 35 -9.02 6.39 -9.69
N LEU A 36 -7.73 6.15 -9.40
CA LEU A 36 -6.60 6.97 -9.86
C LEU A 36 -6.44 6.96 -11.40
N ARG A 37 -6.72 5.83 -12.06
CA ARG A 37 -6.78 5.74 -13.53
C ARG A 37 -7.98 6.52 -14.09
N LEU A 38 -9.13 6.45 -13.41
CA LEU A 38 -10.35 7.19 -13.73
C LEU A 38 -10.33 8.68 -13.32
N LYS A 39 -9.19 9.21 -12.84
CA LYS A 39 -9.04 10.58 -12.29
C LYS A 39 -9.98 10.92 -11.12
N ARG A 40 -10.56 9.91 -10.44
CA ARG A 40 -11.38 10.07 -9.22
C ARG A 40 -10.46 10.17 -8.00
N PHE A 41 -9.73 11.28 -7.89
CA PHE A 41 -8.63 11.42 -6.92
C PHE A 41 -9.08 11.27 -5.47
N ASP A 42 -10.24 11.79 -5.09
CA ASP A 42 -10.70 11.74 -3.69
C ASP A 42 -11.14 10.32 -3.27
N ASP A 43 -11.69 9.53 -4.21
CA ASP A 43 -12.00 8.12 -3.96
C ASP A 43 -10.75 7.25 -3.93
N ALA A 44 -9.76 7.56 -4.78
CA ALA A 44 -8.45 6.92 -4.71
C ALA A 44 -7.75 7.19 -3.37
N GLU A 45 -7.75 8.46 -2.95
CA GLU A 45 -7.21 8.89 -1.66
C GLU A 45 -7.90 8.19 -0.48
N ARG A 46 -9.25 8.13 -0.46
CA ARG A 46 -10.01 7.39 0.56
C ARG A 46 -9.55 5.94 0.68
N CYS A 47 -9.41 5.23 -0.45
CA CYS A 47 -8.94 3.84 -0.45
C CYS A 47 -7.54 3.70 0.17
N TYR A 48 -6.57 4.55 -0.23
CA TYR A 48 -5.22 4.45 0.32
C TYR A 48 -5.12 4.89 1.78
N VAL A 49 -5.89 5.89 2.21
CA VAL A 49 -5.95 6.31 3.62
C VAL A 49 -6.56 5.21 4.51
N ASP A 50 -7.57 4.49 4.04
CA ASP A 50 -8.15 3.34 4.75
C ASP A 50 -7.12 2.21 4.95
N VAL A 51 -6.31 1.91 3.93
CA VAL A 51 -5.16 0.98 4.06
C VAL A 51 -4.14 1.48 5.10
N LEU A 52 -3.76 2.76 5.04
CA LEU A 52 -2.71 3.32 5.89
C LEU A 52 -3.13 3.57 7.34
N THR A 53 -4.44 3.54 7.64
CA THR A 53 -4.99 3.69 8.98
C THR A 53 -5.34 2.35 9.63
N ARG A 54 -5.94 1.41 8.89
CA ARG A 54 -6.46 0.14 9.44
C ARG A 54 -5.57 -1.06 9.16
N PHE A 55 -4.74 -1.00 8.11
CA PHE A 55 -3.97 -2.12 7.60
C PHE A 55 -2.48 -1.75 7.42
N SER A 56 -1.99 -0.81 8.24
CA SER A 56 -0.69 -0.16 8.11
C SER A 56 0.53 -1.09 8.20
N THR A 57 0.38 -2.30 8.74
CA THR A 57 1.43 -3.34 8.85
C THR A 57 1.44 -4.33 7.68
N THR A 58 0.52 -4.20 6.70
CA THR A 58 0.36 -5.17 5.61
C THR A 58 1.37 -4.98 4.47
N TYR A 59 1.59 -6.02 3.66
CA TYR A 59 2.46 -5.93 2.47
C TYR A 59 1.95 -4.90 1.44
N ALA A 60 0.65 -4.62 1.41
CA ALA A 60 0.04 -3.62 0.53
C ALA A 60 0.10 -2.17 1.09
N ALA A 61 0.47 -1.98 2.36
CA ALA A 61 0.55 -0.65 2.97
C ALA A 61 1.60 0.30 2.35
N PRO A 62 2.86 -0.10 2.06
CA PRO A 62 3.80 0.77 1.35
C PRO A 62 3.37 1.10 -0.09
N GLU A 63 2.68 0.19 -0.77
CA GLU A 63 2.11 0.41 -2.10
C GLU A 63 1.01 1.48 -2.05
N ALA A 64 0.12 1.39 -1.06
CA ALA A 64 -0.87 2.43 -0.78
C ALA A 64 -0.24 3.77 -0.41
N ASN A 65 0.87 3.78 0.34
CA ASN A 65 1.56 5.01 0.72
C ASN A 65 2.17 5.73 -0.50
N TYR A 66 2.84 4.99 -1.37
CA TYR A 66 3.36 5.50 -2.64
C TYR A 66 2.23 6.06 -3.51
N TYR A 67 1.16 5.30 -3.74
CA TYR A 67 0.07 5.75 -4.59
C TYR A 67 -0.80 6.85 -3.97
N LEU A 68 -0.83 7.03 -2.64
CA LEU A 68 -1.42 8.21 -2.02
C LEU A 68 -0.66 9.49 -2.43
N GLY A 69 0.67 9.47 -2.40
CA GLY A 69 1.51 10.57 -2.89
C GLY A 69 1.25 10.88 -4.36
N VAL A 70 1.27 9.84 -5.22
CA VAL A 70 0.95 9.97 -6.65
C VAL A 70 -0.48 10.48 -6.90
N THR A 71 -1.45 10.10 -6.04
CA THR A 71 -2.85 10.55 -6.16
C THR A 71 -2.98 12.03 -5.84
N ARG A 72 -2.40 12.48 -4.72
CA ARG A 72 -2.46 13.88 -4.29
C ARG A 72 -1.69 14.78 -5.28
N TYR A 73 -0.50 14.38 -5.72
CA TYR A 73 0.26 15.08 -6.78
C TYR A 73 -0.47 15.14 -8.14
N ARG A 74 -1.20 14.09 -8.53
CA ARG A 74 -1.99 14.12 -9.78
C ARG A 74 -3.31 14.89 -9.68
N ARG A 75 -3.75 15.25 -8.47
CA ARG A 75 -4.83 16.21 -8.22
C ARG A 75 -4.30 17.65 -8.20
N ASP A 76 -3.13 17.84 -7.59
CA ASP A 76 -2.49 19.12 -7.33
C ASP A 76 -0.96 19.00 -7.49
N PRO A 77 -0.42 19.34 -8.69
CA PRO A 77 1.01 19.15 -9.00
C PRO A 77 1.96 20.08 -8.22
N ASP A 78 1.46 21.22 -7.73
CA ASP A 78 2.26 22.20 -6.98
C ASP A 78 2.39 21.82 -5.48
N SER A 79 1.87 20.64 -5.10
CA SER A 79 1.85 20.15 -3.73
C SER A 79 3.10 19.35 -3.34
N ASP A 80 3.77 19.75 -2.25
CA ASP A 80 4.86 19.01 -1.57
C ASP A 80 4.48 17.58 -1.15
N GLU A 81 3.22 17.20 -1.27
CA GLU A 81 2.66 16.00 -0.70
C GLU A 81 3.24 14.69 -1.30
N LEU A 82 3.80 14.73 -2.50
CA LEU A 82 4.59 13.61 -3.04
C LEU A 82 5.85 13.36 -2.19
N LEU A 83 6.57 14.42 -1.83
CA LEU A 83 7.75 14.37 -0.97
C LEU A 83 7.36 14.00 0.46
N ASN A 84 6.26 14.55 0.98
CA ASN A 84 5.76 14.23 2.32
C ASN A 84 5.34 12.74 2.44
N GLN A 85 4.83 12.12 1.37
CA GLN A 85 4.58 10.68 1.38
C GLN A 85 5.87 9.87 1.17
N TRP A 86 6.81 10.31 0.33
CA TRP A 86 8.13 9.67 0.22
C TRP A 86 8.88 9.65 1.58
N ALA A 87 8.81 10.73 2.37
CA ALA A 87 9.35 10.77 3.73
C ALA A 87 8.66 9.79 4.71
N LYS A 88 7.34 9.61 4.60
CA LYS A 88 6.56 8.61 5.36
C LYS A 88 6.90 7.18 4.91
N LEU A 89 7.12 6.97 3.61
CA LEU A 89 7.56 5.71 3.00
C LEU A 89 8.96 5.31 3.48
N CYS A 90 9.88 6.28 3.58
CA CYS A 90 11.22 6.09 4.11
C CYS A 90 11.25 5.74 5.60
N SER A 91 10.48 6.45 6.41
CA SER A 91 10.46 6.25 7.87
C SER A 91 9.64 5.02 8.32
N ARG A 92 8.50 4.72 7.68
CA ARG A 92 7.58 3.64 8.10
C ARG A 92 7.82 2.31 7.40
N TYR A 93 8.37 2.32 6.18
CA TYR A 93 8.55 1.11 5.36
C TYR A 93 10.00 0.95 4.86
N PRO A 94 11.01 0.92 5.76
CA PRO A 94 12.44 0.93 5.41
C PRO A 94 12.97 -0.33 4.72
N SER A 95 12.15 -1.38 4.55
CA SER A 95 12.46 -2.58 3.76
C SER A 95 11.75 -2.69 2.40
N SER A 96 10.70 -1.89 2.15
CA SER A 96 9.87 -1.99 0.94
C SER A 96 10.57 -1.51 -0.36
N GLU A 97 10.31 -2.18 -1.49
CA GLU A 97 10.72 -1.72 -2.83
C GLU A 97 10.16 -0.34 -3.22
N TYR A 98 9.02 0.08 -2.64
CA TYR A 98 8.35 1.31 -3.04
C TYR A 98 9.16 2.58 -2.72
N ARG A 99 10.12 2.54 -1.78
CA ARG A 99 11.09 3.64 -1.58
C ARG A 99 11.99 3.91 -2.80
N VAL A 100 12.17 2.89 -3.66
CA VAL A 100 13.09 2.93 -4.81
C VAL A 100 12.33 3.14 -6.13
N LYS A 101 11.00 2.88 -6.15
CA LYS A 101 10.07 3.29 -7.22
C LYS A 101 9.90 4.83 -7.34
N GLN A 102 10.68 5.62 -6.61
CA GLN A 102 10.71 7.09 -6.66
C GLN A 102 11.38 7.63 -7.95
N SER A 103 12.28 6.87 -8.60
CA SER A 103 13.14 7.32 -9.72
C SER A 103 12.44 7.52 -11.08
N PHE A 104 11.23 8.07 -11.09
CA PHE A 104 10.48 8.45 -12.29
C PHE A 104 9.68 9.73 -12.02
N LYS A 105 9.97 10.89 -12.64
CA LYS A 105 10.93 11.21 -13.70
C LYS A 105 11.92 12.29 -13.27
N GLU A 106 12.92 12.52 -14.11
CA GLU A 106 13.55 13.84 -14.26
C GLU A 106 12.47 14.93 -14.34
N LEU A 107 12.59 15.94 -13.48
CA LEU A 107 11.96 17.24 -13.71
C LEU A 107 12.81 17.97 -14.79
N PRO A 108 12.18 18.71 -15.72
CA PRO A 108 12.90 19.57 -16.66
C PRO A 108 13.52 20.79 -15.98
#